data_AF-A0A4R0Z3M3-F1
#
_entry.id   AF-A0A4R0Z3M3-F1
#
_cell.length_a   1.000
_cell.length_b   1.000
_cell.length_c   1.000
_cell.angle_alpha   90.00
_cell.angle_beta   90.00
_cell.angle_gamma   90.00
#
_symmetry.space_group_name_H-M   'P 1'
#
loop_
_entity.id
_entity.type
_entity.pdbx_description
1 polymer ?
#
loop_
_entity_poly.entity_id
_entity_poly.type
_entity_poly.pdbx_seq_one_letter_code
_entity_poly.pdbx_strand_id
1 'polypeptide(L)'
;MRRFVSAYGWLMISALLLGGCDEDQRIVNENEPAGDEAIAIAWAYVTAHNWQEPAIDAGGSAEVQRVVVDDSYELLDNTYAGTEALAVSFESDPNSVVGVPTILVAPESNTVVGYLLGE
;
A
#
# COMPACT_ATOMS: atom_id res chain seq x y z
N MET A 1 -41.57 12.99 55.92
CA MET A 1 -41.34 11.71 55.20
C MET A 1 -41.32 12.06 53.71
N ARG A 2 -40.34 11.76 52.87
CA ARG A 2 -39.20 10.83 52.84
C ARG A 2 -38.06 11.53 52.10
N ARG A 3 -36.82 11.27 52.54
CA ARG A 3 -35.59 11.64 51.85
C ARG A 3 -35.38 10.65 50.70
N PHE A 4 -35.14 11.14 49.49
CA PHE A 4 -34.57 10.31 48.42
C PHE A 4 -33.16 10.79 48.16
N VAL A 5 -32.23 10.04 48.75
CA VAL A 5 -30.85 9.92 48.30
C VAL A 5 -30.91 9.13 46.99
N SER A 6 -30.37 9.68 45.91
CA SER A 6 -29.74 8.87 44.87
C SER A 6 -28.72 9.73 44.15
N ALA A 7 -27.56 9.86 44.80
CA ALA A 7 -26.31 9.89 44.07
C ALA A 7 -26.18 8.56 43.30
N TYR A 8 -25.33 8.55 42.27
CA TYR A 8 -25.08 7.45 41.32
C TYR A 8 -25.99 7.42 40.10
N GLY A 9 -25.43 7.98 39.03
CA GLY A 9 -25.92 7.83 37.66
C GLY A 9 -25.17 8.76 36.72
N TRP A 10 -23.86 8.92 36.95
CA TRP A 10 -22.84 9.44 36.04
C TRP A 10 -23.32 9.31 34.59
N LEU A 11 -23.85 10.38 34.00
CA LEU A 11 -23.13 11.22 33.03
C LEU A 11 -21.92 10.51 32.40
N MET A 12 -21.90 10.51 31.06
CA MET A 12 -20.86 10.01 30.17
C MET A 12 -21.06 8.57 29.66
N ILE A 13 -22.12 8.36 28.87
CA ILE A 13 -21.98 7.47 27.71
C ILE A 13 -21.17 8.27 26.70
N SER A 14 -19.87 7.99 26.74
CA SER A 14 -18.86 8.48 25.84
C SER A 14 -19.32 8.31 24.39
N ALA A 15 -19.30 9.42 23.67
CA ALA A 15 -19.23 9.40 22.23
C ALA A 15 -18.10 8.45 21.82
N LEU A 16 -18.48 7.29 21.27
CA LEU A 16 -17.61 6.46 20.45
C LEU A 16 -17.38 7.26 19.16
N LEU A 17 -16.46 8.21 19.32
CA LEU A 17 -15.66 8.83 18.30
C LEU A 17 -14.80 7.73 17.64
N LEU A 18 -14.65 7.87 16.32
CA LEU A 18 -13.51 7.49 15.48
C LEU A 18 -13.70 6.26 14.57
N GLY A 19 -13.72 6.57 13.28
CA GLY A 19 -12.77 5.94 12.35
C GLY A 19 -13.25 4.71 11.62
N GLY A 20 -14.36 4.81 10.87
CA GLY A 20 -14.43 4.07 9.62
C GLY A 20 -13.68 4.87 8.55
N CYS A 21 -12.34 4.74 8.50
CA CYS A 21 -11.65 4.91 7.23
C CYS A 21 -12.17 3.76 6.37
N ASP A 22 -13.13 4.06 5.51
CA ASP A 22 -13.43 3.21 4.38
C ASP A 22 -12.18 3.30 3.50
N GLU A 23 -11.26 2.36 3.69
CA GLU A 23 -10.13 2.16 2.81
C GLU A 23 -10.72 1.60 1.52
N ASP A 24 -11.28 2.51 0.72
CA ASP A 24 -11.67 2.31 -0.66
C ASP A 24 -10.35 1.97 -1.36
N GLN A 25 -9.94 0.71 -1.29
CA GLN A 25 -8.91 0.13 -2.14
C GLN A 25 -9.49 0.21 -3.54
N ARG A 26 -9.30 1.38 -4.17
CA ARG A 26 -9.61 1.62 -5.56
C ARG A 26 -8.63 0.75 -6.32
N ILE A 27 -9.03 -0.51 -6.53
CA ILE A 27 -8.43 -1.41 -7.49
C ILE A 27 -8.48 -0.63 -8.81
N VAL A 28 -7.33 -0.04 -9.16
CA VAL A 28 -7.17 0.60 -10.45
C VAL A 28 -7.27 -0.56 -11.42
N ASN A 29 -8.30 -0.52 -12.26
CA ASN A 29 -8.40 -1.47 -13.35
C ASN A 29 -7.05 -1.45 -14.08
N GLU A 30 -6.44 -2.62 -14.17
CA GLU A 30 -5.27 -3.06 -14.95
C GLU A 30 -5.20 -2.53 -16.41
N ASN A 31 -6.12 -1.66 -16.83
CA ASN A 31 -6.23 -1.05 -18.15
C ASN A 31 -6.12 0.50 -18.16
N GLU A 32 -5.70 1.16 -17.08
CA GLU A 32 -5.31 2.58 -17.17
C GLU A 32 -3.90 2.72 -17.78
N PRO A 33 -3.64 3.71 -18.65
CA PRO A 33 -2.35 3.86 -19.33
C PRO A 33 -1.16 4.07 -18.38
N ALA A 34 -1.41 4.55 -17.17
CA ALA A 34 -0.39 4.66 -16.12
C ALA A 34 -0.01 3.29 -15.52
N GLY A 35 -0.88 2.29 -15.59
CA GLY A 35 -0.63 0.94 -15.09
C GLY A 35 0.44 0.21 -15.89
N ASP A 36 0.29 0.14 -17.21
CA ASP A 36 1.26 -0.53 -18.10
C ASP A 36 2.66 0.08 -17.99
N GLU A 37 2.76 1.41 -17.94
CA GLU A 37 4.04 2.10 -17.80
C GLU A 37 4.66 1.88 -16.42
N ALA A 38 3.86 1.96 -15.35
CA ALA A 38 4.33 1.69 -13.99
C ALA A 38 4.82 0.25 -13.82
N ILE A 39 4.15 -0.74 -14.44
CA ILE A 39 4.57 -2.14 -14.45
C ILE A 39 5.95 -2.28 -15.09
N ALA A 40 6.17 -1.67 -16.26
CA ALA A 40 7.46 -1.73 -16.94
C ALA A 40 8.59 -1.09 -16.12
N ILE A 41 8.33 0.05 -15.49
CA ILE A 41 9.31 0.76 -14.63
C ILE A 41 9.64 -0.07 -13.39
N ALA A 42 8.61 -0.58 -12.71
CA ALA A 42 8.78 -1.42 -11.53
C ALA A 42 9.57 -2.69 -11.86
N TRP A 43 9.26 -3.34 -12.99
CA TRP A 43 9.97 -4.54 -13.42
C TRP A 43 11.44 -4.28 -13.75
N ALA A 44 11.74 -3.16 -14.42
CA ALA A 44 13.10 -2.74 -14.68
C ALA A 44 13.90 -2.52 -13.38
N TYR A 45 13.26 -1.93 -12.36
CA TYR A 45 13.86 -1.71 -11.06
C TYR A 45 14.16 -3.03 -10.33
N VAL A 46 13.16 -3.92 -10.24
CA VAL A 46 13.31 -5.28 -9.67
C VAL A 46 14.47 -6.03 -10.34
N THR A 47 14.54 -5.99 -11.67
CA THR A 47 15.59 -6.66 -12.44
C THR A 47 16.97 -6.05 -12.18
N ALA A 48 17.09 -4.73 -12.11
CA ALA A 48 18.36 -4.05 -11.84
C ALA A 48 18.93 -4.40 -10.46
N HIS A 49 18.04 -4.71 -9.51
CA HIS A 49 18.39 -5.11 -8.14
C HIS A 49 18.55 -6.63 -7.95
N ASN A 50 18.35 -7.43 -8.99
CA ASN A 50 18.37 -8.90 -8.95
C ASN A 50 17.27 -9.51 -8.05
N TRP A 51 16.10 -8.87 -7.98
CA TRP A 51 14.95 -9.33 -7.18
C TRP A 51 13.90 -10.09 -7.99
N GLN A 52 14.15 -10.35 -9.27
CA GLN A 52 13.20 -10.97 -10.20
C GLN A 52 13.09 -12.49 -10.05
N GLU A 53 14.05 -13.16 -9.39
CA GLU A 53 14.09 -14.63 -9.35
C GLU A 53 12.82 -15.30 -8.79
N PRO A 54 12.15 -14.76 -7.77
CA PRO A 54 10.91 -15.36 -7.27
C PRO A 54 9.70 -15.15 -8.17
N ALA A 55 9.78 -14.33 -9.23
CA ALA A 55 8.63 -14.02 -10.06
C ALA A 55 8.19 -15.23 -10.89
N ILE A 56 6.89 -15.56 -10.90
CA ILE A 56 6.34 -16.65 -11.73
C ILE A 56 6.32 -16.25 -13.21
N ASP A 57 6.07 -14.97 -13.46
CA ASP A 57 6.05 -14.38 -14.79
C ASP A 57 7.04 -13.21 -14.82
N ALA A 58 7.81 -13.11 -15.91
CA ALA A 58 8.92 -12.16 -16.04
C ALA A 58 8.44 -10.71 -16.28
N GLY A 59 7.58 -10.21 -15.39
CA GLY A 59 7.02 -8.86 -15.40
C GLY A 59 5.85 -8.66 -16.36
N GLY A 60 5.29 -9.72 -16.94
CA GLY A 60 4.16 -9.68 -17.87
C GLY A 60 2.79 -9.67 -17.18
N SER A 61 2.72 -9.86 -15.86
CA SER A 61 1.51 -9.64 -15.07
C SER A 61 1.87 -9.10 -13.69
N ALA A 62 1.26 -7.97 -13.32
CA ALA A 62 1.41 -7.34 -12.02
C ALA A 62 0.10 -6.72 -11.58
N GLU A 63 -0.12 -6.70 -10.28
CA GLU A 63 -1.21 -5.98 -9.66
C GLU A 63 -0.78 -4.53 -9.42
N VAL A 64 -1.60 -3.57 -9.85
CA VAL A 64 -1.34 -2.14 -9.65
C VAL A 64 -2.42 -1.54 -8.77
N GLN A 65 -2.03 -0.97 -7.64
CA GLN A 65 -2.92 -0.31 -6.69
C GLN A 65 -2.46 1.12 -6.43
N ARG A 66 -3.42 2.05 -6.28
CA ARG A 66 -3.10 3.40 -5.81
C ARG A 66 -3.06 3.41 -4.30
N VAL A 67 -1.94 3.85 -3.73
CA VAL A 67 -1.71 3.89 -2.28
C VAL A 67 -1.23 5.26 -1.83
N VAL A 68 -1.45 5.60 -0.57
CA VAL A 68 -0.79 6.72 0.08
C VAL A 68 0.47 6.20 0.74
N VAL A 69 1.61 6.81 0.43
CA VAL A 69 2.91 6.37 0.95
C VAL A 69 3.00 6.60 2.45
N ASP A 70 3.13 5.53 3.22
CA ASP A 70 3.31 5.55 4.68
C ASP A 70 4.65 4.89 5.11
N ASP A 71 4.84 4.74 6.42
CA ASP A 71 6.07 4.19 7.01
C ASP A 71 6.28 2.68 6.83
N SER A 72 5.29 1.96 6.29
CA SER A 72 5.44 0.55 5.91
C SER A 72 6.41 0.32 4.74
N TYR A 73 6.65 1.34 3.91
CA TYR A 73 7.53 1.26 2.75
C TYR A 73 8.94 1.79 3.05
N GLU A 74 9.95 1.16 2.47
CA GLU A 74 11.30 1.72 2.43
C GLU A 74 11.38 2.77 1.32
N LEU A 75 11.45 4.04 1.71
CA LEU A 75 11.48 5.16 0.78
C LEU A 75 12.91 5.50 0.34
N LEU A 76 13.07 5.68 -0.97
CA LEU A 76 14.31 6.19 -1.55
C LEU A 76 14.47 7.69 -1.30
N ASP A 77 13.33 8.40 -1.20
CA ASP A 77 13.27 9.82 -0.90
C ASP A 77 12.07 10.12 0.00
N ASN A 78 12.34 10.67 1.19
CA ASN A 78 11.32 10.97 2.20
C ASN A 78 10.37 12.12 1.79
N THR A 79 10.67 12.87 0.72
CA THR A 79 9.76 13.90 0.20
C THR A 79 8.46 13.33 -0.36
N TYR A 80 8.43 12.02 -0.66
CA TYR A 80 7.24 11.32 -1.12
C TYR A 80 6.38 10.76 0.03
N ALA A 81 6.79 10.88 1.29
CA ALA A 81 5.97 10.44 2.42
C ALA A 81 4.63 11.20 2.46
N GLY A 82 3.53 10.47 2.59
CA GLY A 82 2.16 11.00 2.58
C GLY A 82 1.65 11.42 1.18
N THR A 83 2.39 11.13 0.11
CA THR A 83 1.95 11.37 -1.28
C THR A 83 1.26 10.14 -1.86
N GLU A 84 0.52 10.31 -2.97
CA GLU A 84 -0.04 9.17 -3.70
C GLU A 84 1.02 8.53 -4.61
N ALA A 85 1.08 7.21 -4.60
CA ALA A 85 1.91 6.40 -5.49
C ALA A 85 1.11 5.21 -6.06
N LEU A 86 1.65 4.61 -7.11
CA LEU A 86 1.22 3.32 -7.64
C LEU A 86 2.08 2.23 -7.00
N ALA A 87 1.47 1.37 -6.20
CA ALA A 87 2.07 0.14 -5.71
C ALA A 87 1.92 -0.94 -6.78
N VAL A 88 3.04 -1.46 -7.25
CA VAL A 88 3.13 -2.51 -8.26
C VAL A 88 3.65 -3.78 -7.61
N SER A 89 2.83 -4.82 -7.59
CA SER A 89 3.14 -6.12 -7.00
C SER A 89 3.18 -7.19 -8.07
N PHE A 90 4.24 -7.99 -8.09
CA PHE A 90 4.40 -9.08 -9.06
C PHE A 90 4.08 -10.43 -8.41
N GLU A 91 3.45 -11.31 -9.18
CA GLU A 91 3.17 -12.65 -8.71
C GLU A 91 4.47 -13.43 -8.49
N SER A 92 4.58 -14.04 -7.31
CA SER A 92 5.78 -14.75 -6.86
C SER A 92 5.51 -16.25 -6.64
N ASP A 93 6.52 -17.10 -6.85
CA ASP A 93 6.42 -18.55 -6.66
C ASP A 93 6.04 -18.83 -5.20
N PRO A 94 4.91 -19.50 -4.93
CA PRO A 94 4.45 -19.76 -3.57
C PRO A 94 5.36 -20.72 -2.79
N ASN A 95 6.33 -21.36 -3.44
CA ASN A 95 7.35 -22.20 -2.82
C ASN A 95 8.66 -21.43 -2.56
N SER A 96 8.77 -20.19 -3.02
CA SER A 96 9.90 -19.33 -2.70
C SER A 96 9.86 -18.91 -1.23
N VAL A 97 11.04 -18.78 -0.62
CA VAL A 97 11.21 -18.31 0.76
C VAL A 97 11.28 -16.78 0.82
N VAL A 98 11.33 -16.13 -0.34
CA VAL A 98 11.35 -14.68 -0.50
C VAL A 98 10.45 -14.31 -1.68
N GLY A 99 9.59 -13.31 -1.52
CA GLY A 99 8.75 -12.77 -2.58
C GLY A 99 9.47 -11.71 -3.44
N VAL A 100 8.87 -11.39 -4.59
CA VAL A 100 9.23 -10.19 -5.35
C VAL A 100 8.74 -8.97 -4.57
N PRO A 101 9.57 -7.94 -4.36
CA PRO A 101 9.15 -6.73 -3.66
C PRO A 101 8.06 -5.99 -4.42
N THR A 102 7.15 -5.37 -3.65
CA THR A 102 6.23 -4.37 -4.17
C THR A 102 6.99 -3.07 -4.42
N ILE A 103 6.86 -2.48 -5.60
CA ILE A 103 7.54 -1.25 -5.98
C ILE A 103 6.56 -0.08 -5.99
N LEU A 104 6.96 1.05 -5.42
CA LEU A 104 6.19 2.30 -5.48
C LEU A 104 6.67 3.17 -6.63
N VAL A 105 5.76 3.55 -7.51
CA VAL A 105 6.02 4.44 -8.65
C VAL A 105 5.16 5.69 -8.52
N ALA A 106 5.77 6.87 -8.56
CA ALA A 106 5.05 8.14 -8.59
C ALA A 106 4.33 8.29 -9.95
N PRO A 107 2.98 8.44 -9.98
CA PRO A 107 2.21 8.43 -11.22
C PRO A 107 2.47 9.64 -12.12
N GLU A 108 2.91 10.76 -11.56
CA GLU A 108 3.14 12.00 -12.31
C GLU A 108 4.53 12.05 -12.97
N SER A 109 5.51 11.37 -12.38
CA SER A 109 6.92 11.44 -12.77
C SER A 109 7.49 10.10 -13.21
N ASN A 110 6.71 9.02 -13.15
CA ASN A 110 7.13 7.68 -13.54
C ASN A 110 8.47 7.28 -12.88
N THR A 111 8.64 7.71 -11.62
CA THR A 111 9.87 7.52 -10.84
C THR A 111 9.62 6.55 -9.71
N VAL A 112 10.56 5.63 -9.47
CA VAL A 112 10.50 4.75 -8.29
C VAL A 112 10.79 5.56 -7.04
N VAL A 113 9.86 5.55 -6.09
CA VAL A 113 9.94 6.36 -4.86
C VAL A 113 10.18 5.52 -3.60
N GLY A 114 9.96 4.21 -3.68
CA GLY A 114 10.18 3.29 -2.59
C GLY A 114 9.82 1.85 -2.96
N TYR A 115 9.95 0.95 -1.99
CA TYR A 115 9.58 -0.45 -2.14
C TYR A 115 9.22 -1.08 -0.79
N LEU A 116 8.56 -2.22 -0.84
CA LEU A 116 8.33 -3.11 0.30
C LEU A 116 8.89 -4.49 -0.09
N LEU A 117 9.78 -5.04 0.72
CA LEU A 117 10.36 -6.36 0.47
C LEU A 117 9.29 -7.45 0.55
N GLY A 118 9.31 -8.38 -0.40
CA GLY A 118 8.41 -9.53 -0.39
C GLY A 118 8.84 -10.53 0.69
N GLU A 119 7.88 -10.99 1.48
CA GLU A 119 8.05 -12.08 2.46
C GLU A 119 8.07 -13.46 1.78
#